data_AF-A0A3M1GDH2-F1
#
_entry.id   AF-A0A3M1GDH2-F1
#
_cell.length_a   1.000
_cell.length_b   1.000
_cell.length_c   1.000
_cell.angle_alpha   90.00
_cell.angle_beta   90.00
_cell.angle_gamma   90.00
#
_symmetry.space_group_name_H-M   'P 1'
#
loop_
_entity.id
_entity.type
_entity.pdbx_description
1 polymer ?
#
loop_
_entity_poly.entity_id
_entity_poly.type
_entity_poly.pdbx_seq_one_letter_code
_entity_poly.pdbx_strand_id
1 'polypeptide(L)'
;MAVLRFFLLIYQVIYTVALLFLLPRELLRCPRGQRLRWLKERFGFITPTHSPEKKNLWIHAVSVGETLAARPLLDPLNERFNLYLSTVTHTGQE
;
A
#
# COMPACT_ATOMS: atom_id res chain seq x y z
N MET A 1 -9.38 -29.20 -12.75
CA MET A 1 -9.86 -27.82 -12.46
C MET A 1 -10.57 -27.69 -11.10
N ALA A 2 -11.51 -28.56 -10.72
CA ALA A 2 -12.25 -28.45 -9.44
C ALA A 2 -11.37 -28.61 -8.18
N VAL A 3 -10.45 -29.57 -8.20
CA VAL A 3 -9.51 -29.83 -7.09
C VAL A 3 -8.62 -28.60 -6.80
N LEU A 4 -8.06 -27.97 -7.84
CA LEU A 4 -7.27 -26.74 -7.70
C LEU A 4 -8.09 -25.60 -7.10
N ARG A 5 -9.35 -25.42 -7.52
CA ARG A 5 -10.25 -24.39 -6.97
C ARG A 5 -10.55 -24.62 -5.49
N PHE A 6 -10.71 -25.87 -5.08
CA PHE A 6 -10.90 -26.23 -3.68
C PHE A 6 -9.70 -25.84 -2.81
N PHE A 7 -8.47 -26.15 -3.26
CA PHE A 7 -7.25 -25.73 -2.57
C PHE A 7 -7.09 -24.21 -2.53
N LEU A 8 -7.42 -23.50 -3.61
CA LEU A 8 -7.40 -22.04 -3.63
C LEU A 8 -8.41 -21.44 -2.64
N LEU A 9 -9.59 -22.04 -2.49
CA LEU A 9 -10.60 -21.59 -1.53
C LEU A 9 -10.10 -21.78 -0.09
N ILE A 10 -9.54 -22.94 0.23
CA ILE A 10 -8.93 -23.18 1.55
C ILE A 10 -7.82 -22.17 1.81
N TYR A 11 -6.93 -21.94 0.84
CA TYR A 11 -5.86 -20.96 0.94
C TYR A 11 -6.40 -19.56 1.21
N GLN A 12 -7.44 -19.12 0.48
CA GLN A 12 -8.07 -17.81 0.68
C GLN A 12 -8.71 -17.68 2.06
N VAL A 13 -9.39 -18.71 2.55
CA VAL A 13 -10.00 -18.71 3.88
C VAL A 13 -8.94 -18.62 4.97
N ILE A 14 -7.90 -19.47 4.91
CA ILE A 14 -6.79 -19.43 5.87
C ILE A 14 -6.09 -18.08 5.84
N TYR A 15 -5.82 -17.55 4.64
CA TYR A 15 -5.17 -16.25 4.47
C TYR A 15 -6.01 -15.11 5.06
N THR A 16 -7.33 -15.11 4.81
CA THR A 16 -8.25 -14.09 5.34
C THR A 16 -8.34 -14.15 6.85
N VAL A 17 -8.44 -15.35 7.43
CA VAL A 17 -8.45 -15.56 8.88
C VAL A 17 -7.14 -15.08 9.50
N ALA A 18 -6.00 -15.48 8.93
CA ALA A 18 -4.68 -15.03 9.37
C ALA A 18 -4.58 -13.49 9.33
N LEU A 19 -5.03 -12.86 8.24
CA LEU A 19 -5.04 -11.41 8.10
C LEU A 19 -5.89 -10.75 9.19
N LEU A 20 -7.08 -11.28 9.50
CA LEU A 20 -7.97 -10.74 10.53
C LEU A 20 -7.33 -10.76 11.92
N PHE A 21 -6.57 -11.81 12.24
CA PHE A 21 -5.84 -11.91 13.52
C PHE A 21 -4.57 -11.05 13.57
N LEU A 22 -3.90 -10.84 12.43
CA LEU A 22 -2.67 -10.04 12.36
C LEU A 22 -2.95 -8.53 12.29
N LEU A 23 -4.08 -8.13 11.69
CA LEU A 23 -4.42 -6.73 11.44
C LEU A 23 -4.47 -5.85 12.71
N PRO A 24 -5.04 -6.29 13.86
CA PRO A 24 -4.98 -5.53 15.10
C PRO A 24 -3.55 -5.29 15.59
N ARG A 25 -2.66 -6.28 15.45
CA ARG A 25 -1.25 -6.18 15.84
C ARG A 25 -0.52 -5.13 15.01
N GLU A 26 -0.71 -5.15 13.69
CA GLU A 26 -0.10 -4.16 12.80
C GLU A 26 -0.68 -2.75 13.01
N LEU A 27 -1.98 -2.65 13.29
CA LEU A 27 -2.61 -1.36 13.61
C LEU A 27 -2.06 -0.74 14.91
N LEU A 28 -1.72 -1.56 15.90
CA LEU A 28 -1.12 -1.09 17.15
C LEU A 28 0.30 -0.54 16.98
N ARG A 29 1.06 -1.01 15.99
CA ARG A 29 2.39 -0.50 15.64
C ARG A 29 2.34 0.92 15.06
N CYS A 30 1.24 1.29 14.42
CA CYS A 30 1.07 2.62 13.86
C CYS A 30 0.71 3.64 14.98
N PRO A 31 1.27 4.87 14.95
CA PRO A 31 0.93 5.94 15.90
C PRO A 31 -0.58 6.19 15.97
N ARG A 32 -1.13 6.40 17.17
CA ARG A 32 -2.59 6.50 17.41
C ARG A 32 -3.31 7.46 16.43
N GLY A 33 -2.71 8.60 16.10
CA GLY A 33 -3.28 9.59 15.18
C GLY A 33 -3.28 9.18 13.70
N GLN A 34 -2.47 8.19 13.31
CA GLN A 34 -2.32 7.78 11.90
C GLN A 34 -2.96 6.41 11.59
N ARG A 35 -3.41 5.67 12.60
CA ARG A 35 -4.01 4.32 12.46
C ARG A 35 -5.12 4.25 11.42
N LEU A 36 -6.05 5.20 11.47
CA LEU A 36 -7.19 5.23 10.55
C LEU A 36 -6.74 5.52 9.11
N ARG A 37 -5.75 6.40 8.93
CA ARG A 37 -5.16 6.70 7.63
C ARG A 37 -4.41 5.48 7.06
N TRP A 38 -3.55 4.88 7.86
CA TRP A 38 -2.81 3.67 7.50
C TRP A 38 -3.76 2.53 7.10
N LEU A 39 -4.84 2.32 7.85
CA LEU A 39 -5.83 1.29 7.52
C LEU A 39 -6.54 1.59 6.20
N LYS A 40 -6.98 2.83 6.00
CA LYS A 40 -7.63 3.29 4.76
C LYS A 40 -6.71 3.07 3.55
N GLU A 41 -5.44 3.45 3.64
CA GLU A 41 -4.44 3.24 2.58
C GLU A 41 -4.27 1.75 2.23
N ARG A 42 -4.22 0.86 3.22
CA ARG A 42 -4.08 -0.60 3.01
C ARG A 42 -5.31 -1.23 2.34
N PHE A 43 -6.50 -0.68 2.58
CA PHE A 43 -7.75 -1.09 1.91
C PHE A 43 -7.98 -0.37 0.57
N GLY A 44 -7.05 0.47 0.11
CA GLY A 44 -7.18 1.21 -1.15
C GLY A 44 -8.10 2.44 -1.06
N PHE A 45 -8.52 2.83 0.14
CA PHE A 45 -9.27 4.06 0.38
C PHE A 45 -8.30 5.25 0.43
N ILE A 46 -7.78 5.63 -0.73
CA ILE A 46 -6.96 6.82 -0.92
C ILE A 46 -7.82 7.97 -1.45
N THR A 47 -7.64 9.17 -0.90
CA THR A 47 -8.28 10.38 -1.44
C THR A 47 -7.54 10.78 -2.73
N PRO A 48 -8.18 10.70 -3.91
CA PRO A 48 -7.53 11.11 -5.14
C PRO A 48 -7.35 12.62 -5.09
N THR A 49 -6.11 13.10 -4.97
CA THR A 49 -5.81 14.54 -4.87
C THR A 49 -5.39 15.10 -6.24
N HIS A 50 -5.97 14.56 -7.30
CA HIS A 50 -5.27 14.42 -8.57
C HIS A 50 -6.10 14.89 -9.77
N SER A 51 -5.42 15.53 -10.73
CA SER A 51 -6.06 16.11 -11.92
C SER A 51 -6.63 15.00 -12.81
N PRO A 52 -7.89 15.12 -13.28
CA PRO A 52 -8.50 14.13 -14.16
C PRO A 52 -7.77 14.01 -15.52
N GLU A 53 -6.95 14.99 -15.90
CA GLU A 53 -6.21 15.00 -17.16
C GLU A 53 -4.88 14.22 -17.09
N LYS A 54 -4.35 13.99 -15.89
CA LYS A 54 -3.08 13.29 -15.71
C LYS A 54 -3.30 11.77 -15.60
N LYS A 55 -2.39 11.00 -16.19
CA LYS A 55 -2.37 9.54 -16.00
C LYS A 55 -1.86 9.19 -14.60
N ASN A 56 -2.34 8.09 -14.03
CA ASN A 56 -1.88 7.58 -12.74
C ASN A 56 -0.56 6.82 -12.92
N LEU A 57 0.44 7.13 -12.10
CA LEU A 57 1.71 6.42 -12.03
C LEU A 57 1.93 5.92 -10.60
N TRP A 58 2.03 4.59 -10.45
CA TRP A 58 2.28 3.97 -9.15
C TRP A 58 3.72 3.48 -9.07
N ILE A 59 4.47 3.99 -8.09
CA ILE A 59 5.82 3.58 -7.75
C ILE A 59 5.76 2.78 -6.45
N HIS A 60 6.33 1.58 -6.45
CA HIS A 60 6.44 0.75 -5.25
C HIS A 60 7.93 0.64 -4.85
N ALA A 61 8.26 1.09 -3.65
CA ALA A 61 9.60 1.02 -3.08
C ALA A 61 9.56 0.14 -1.82
N VAL A 62 10.21 -1.02 -1.87
CA VAL A 62 10.17 -2.02 -0.79
C VAL A 62 11.13 -1.70 0.37
N SER A 63 12.04 -0.74 0.18
CA SER A 63 13.07 -0.37 1.17
C SER A 63 13.25 1.14 1.27
N VAL A 64 13.75 1.61 2.43
CA VAL A 64 14.14 3.01 2.65
C VAL A 64 15.14 3.48 1.60
N GLY A 65 16.13 2.64 1.26
CA GLY A 65 17.13 2.99 0.24
C GLY A 65 16.52 3.21 -1.14
N GLU A 66 15.49 2.43 -1.48
CA GLU A 66 14.76 2.58 -2.75
C GLU A 66 13.87 3.81 -2.75
N THR A 67 13.22 4.12 -1.63
CA THR A 67 12.44 5.36 -1.46
C THR A 67 13.34 6.58 -1.63
N LEU A 68 14.53 6.57 -1.02
CA LEU A 68 15.52 7.64 -1.16
C LEU A 68 16.07 7.75 -2.58
N ALA A 69 16.36 6.63 -3.24
CA ALA A 69 16.83 6.61 -4.62
C ALA A 69 15.76 7.10 -5.61
N ALA A 70 14.48 6.86 -5.32
CA ALA A 70 13.36 7.32 -6.15
C ALA A 70 13.06 8.82 -5.96
N ARG A 71 13.37 9.40 -4.79
CA ARG A 71 13.09 10.80 -4.44
C ARG A 71 13.41 11.83 -5.54
N PRO A 72 14.61 11.87 -6.14
CA PRO A 72 14.94 12.88 -7.18
C PRO A 72 14.11 12.73 -8.46
N LEU A 73 13.46 11.59 -8.67
CA LEU A 73 12.59 11.35 -9.84
C LEU A 73 11.14 11.76 -9.56
N LEU A 74 10.74 11.94 -8.29
CA LEU A 74 9.33 12.17 -7.94
C LEU A 74 8.83 13.53 -8.40
N ASP A 75 9.63 14.58 -8.22
CA ASP A 75 9.26 15.96 -8.59
C ASP A 75 8.92 16.10 -10.09
N PRO A 76 9.81 15.73 -11.03
CA PRO A 76 9.49 15.85 -12.46
C PRO A 76 8.38 14.89 -12.92
N LEU A 77 8.19 13.76 -12.22
CA LEU A 77 7.10 12.82 -12.54
C LEU A 77 5.74 13.36 -12.06
N ASN A 78 5.69 14.04 -10.91
CA ASN A 78 4.47 14.62 -10.37
C ASN A 78 3.92 15.77 -11.24
N GLU A 79 4.78 16.43 -12.01
CA GLU A 79 4.35 17.40 -13.03
C GLU A 79 3.52 16.76 -14.15
N ARG A 80 3.81 15.50 -14.51
CA ARG A 80 3.20 14.80 -15.67
C ARG A 80 2.15 13.77 -15.27
N PHE A 81 2.25 13.21 -14.07
CA PHE A 81 1.44 12.09 -13.60
C PHE A 81 0.82 12.39 -12.24
N ASN A 82 -0.28 11.70 -11.97
CA ASN A 82 -0.80 11.55 -10.62
C ASN A 82 0.00 10.45 -9.93
N LEU A 83 0.96 10.85 -9.11
CA LEU A 83 1.97 9.95 -8.56
C LEU A 83 1.51 9.35 -7.23
N TYR A 84 1.53 8.02 -7.16
CA TYR A 84 1.29 7.25 -5.94
C TYR A 84 2.59 6.55 -5.56
N LEU A 85 3.05 6.72 -4.32
CA LEU A 85 4.21 6.01 -3.79
C LEU A 85 3.75 5.07 -2.67
N SER A 86 4.01 3.77 -2.82
CA SER A 86 3.79 2.80 -1.76
C SER A 86 5.11 2.27 -1.23
N THR A 87 5.22 2.18 0.09
CA THR A 87 6.38 1.58 0.76
C THR A 87 5.94 0.52 1.78
N VAL A 88 6.83 -0.44 2.00
CA VAL A 88 6.66 -1.51 2.99
C VAL A 88 7.18 -1.08 4.36
N THR A 89 8.24 -0.25 4.39
CA THR A 89 8.88 0.19 5.64
C THR A 89 8.21 1.45 6.19
N HIS A 90 7.84 1.43 7.48
CA HIS A 90 7.27 2.61 8.15
C HIS A 90 8.20 3.83 8.10
N THR A 91 9.52 3.63 8.22
CA THR A 91 10.54 4.68 8.11
C THR A 91 10.71 5.25 6.70
N GLY A 92 10.18 4.58 5.67
CA GLY A 92 10.16 5.11 4.30
C GLY A 92 8.98 6.04 4.04
N GLN A 93 8.05 6.19 4.99
CA GLN A 93 6.91 7.12 4.92
C GLN A 93 7.17 8.46 5.61
N GLU A 94 8.34 8.62 6.24
CA GLU A 94 8.83 9.90 6.79
C GLU A 94 9.63 10.68 5.74
#